data_AF-A0A955AYY6-F1
#
_entry.id   AF-A0A955AYY6-F1
#
_cell.length_a   1.000
_cell.length_b   1.000
_cell.length_c   1.000
_cell.angle_alpha   90.00
_cell.angle_beta   90.00
_cell.angle_gamma   90.00
#
_symmetry.space_group_name_H-M   'P 1'
#
loop_
_entity.id
_entity.type
_entity.pdbx_description
1 polymer ?
#
loop_
_entity_poly.entity_id
_entity_poly.type
_entity_poly.pdbx_seq_one_letter_code
_entity_poly.pdbx_strand_id
1 'polypeptide(L)'
;MSSPSQGADSRSPVRFRFTLRRLLFWMAGWGVVFASIAYLANLVTDARRHAIASVSQGPLNQLTLALHNYHDTFGSFPPAYVADAAGRPIHSWRVLILPYIEQRGLY
;
A
#
# COMPACT_ATOMS: atom_id res chain seq x y z
N MET A 1 74.50 37.81 -22.89
CA MET A 1 73.88 36.90 -23.89
C MET A 1 73.88 35.49 -23.31
N SER A 2 72.81 35.00 -22.68
CA SER A 2 71.54 34.49 -23.23
C SER A 2 71.66 33.13 -23.94
N SER A 3 71.39 32.05 -23.19
CA SER A 3 70.83 30.79 -23.70
C SER A 3 70.24 29.90 -22.59
N PRO A 4 69.33 28.97 -22.93
CA PRO A 4 68.07 28.71 -22.22
C PRO A 4 67.91 27.27 -21.70
N SER A 5 66.86 26.99 -20.91
CA SER A 5 66.17 25.69 -20.84
C SER A 5 64.89 25.86 -19.99
N GLN A 6 63.73 26.01 -20.62
CA GLN A 6 62.77 24.92 -20.93
C GLN A 6 62.57 23.89 -19.82
N GLY A 7 61.33 23.89 -19.30
CA GLY A 7 60.51 22.69 -19.25
C GLY A 7 60.63 21.82 -18.01
N ALA A 8 59.61 21.88 -17.15
CA ALA A 8 59.01 20.68 -16.57
C ALA A 8 57.65 21.03 -15.96
N ASP A 9 56.58 20.73 -16.72
CA ASP A 9 55.20 20.64 -16.24
C ASP A 9 55.12 19.57 -15.12
N SER A 10 55.03 20.01 -13.87
CA SER A 10 54.93 19.14 -12.70
C SER A 10 53.46 18.82 -12.37
N ARG A 11 52.78 18.09 -13.27
CA ARG A 11 51.51 17.41 -12.95
C ARG A 11 51.81 16.01 -12.43
N SER A 12 51.87 15.88 -11.11
CA SER A 12 52.02 14.58 -10.47
C SER A 12 50.76 13.71 -10.70
N PRO A 13 50.91 12.45 -11.15
CA PRO A 13 49.76 11.56 -11.35
C PRO A 13 49.23 11.09 -9.99
N VAL A 14 47.94 11.29 -9.77
CA VAL A 14 47.25 10.83 -8.56
C VAL A 14 47.27 9.30 -8.52
N ARG A 15 48.21 8.72 -7.76
CA ARG A 15 48.28 7.27 -7.54
C ARG A 15 47.31 6.85 -6.44
N PHE A 16 46.01 6.83 -6.76
CA PHE A 16 44.95 6.22 -5.94
C PHE A 16 45.08 4.68 -5.99
N ARG A 17 45.98 4.10 -5.20
CA ARG A 17 46.16 2.63 -5.16
C ARG A 17 45.96 1.97 -3.80
N PHE A 18 45.53 2.67 -2.76
CA PHE A 18 45.40 2.05 -1.43
C PHE A 18 43.98 1.88 -0.89
N THR A 19 42.96 2.53 -1.47
CA THR A 19 41.59 2.48 -0.92
C THR A 19 40.50 2.11 -1.92
N LEU A 20 40.81 2.08 -3.23
CA LEU A 20 39.80 1.92 -4.27
C LEU A 20 39.06 0.58 -4.18
N ARG A 21 39.79 -0.52 -3.92
CA ARG A 21 39.19 -1.85 -3.76
C ARG A 21 38.30 -1.94 -2.52
N ARG A 22 38.75 -1.41 -1.37
CA ARG A 22 37.94 -1.37 -0.12
C ARG A 22 36.71 -0.49 -0.29
N LEU A 23 36.82 0.66 -0.95
CA LEU A 23 35.70 1.56 -1.20
C LEU A 23 34.67 0.92 -2.14
N LEU A 24 35.11 0.20 -3.17
CA LEU A 24 34.23 -0.56 -4.05
C LEU A 24 33.46 -1.63 -3.30
N PHE A 25 34.13 -2.40 -2.43
CA PHE A 25 33.46 -3.42 -1.61
C PHE A 25 32.47 -2.81 -0.62
N TRP A 26 32.81 -1.68 0.00
CA TRP A 26 31.87 -0.95 0.86
C TRP A 26 30.66 -0.45 0.08
N MET A 27 30.85 0.19 -1.08
CA MET A 27 29.74 0.69 -1.91
C MET A 27 28.86 -0.44 -2.45
N ALA A 28 29.45 -1.54 -2.89
CA ALA A 28 28.71 -2.72 -3.34
C ALA A 28 27.92 -3.36 -2.20
N GLY A 29 28.53 -3.52 -1.02
CA GLY A 29 27.88 -4.07 0.16
C GLY A 29 26.71 -3.22 0.65
N TRP A 30 26.91 -1.90 0.77
CA TRP A 30 25.83 -0.96 1.10
C TRP A 30 24.72 -1.00 0.04
N GLY A 31 25.06 -1.11 -1.25
CA GLY A 31 24.07 -1.23 -2.32
C GLY A 31 23.14 -2.44 -2.15
N VAL A 32 23.69 -3.60 -1.78
CA VAL A 32 22.89 -4.79 -1.47
C VAL A 32 22.00 -4.57 -0.25
N VAL A 33 22.53 -3.98 0.83
CA VAL A 33 21.76 -3.69 2.04
C VAL A 33 20.61 -2.72 1.74
N PHE A 34 20.85 -1.64 1.00
CA PHE A 34 19.81 -0.69 0.60
C PHE A 34 18.78 -1.33 -0.33
N ALA A 35 19.20 -2.17 -1.27
CA ALA A 35 18.28 -2.89 -2.16
C ALA A 35 17.39 -3.87 -1.38
N SER A 36 17.95 -4.60 -0.41
CA SER A 36 17.18 -5.50 0.45
C SER A 36 16.16 -4.74 1.31
N ILE A 37 16.53 -3.60 1.90
CA ILE A 37 15.60 -2.76 2.68
C ILE A 37 14.50 -2.19 1.78
N ALA A 38 14.86 -1.68 0.59
CA ALA A 38 13.89 -1.17 -0.38
C ALA A 38 12.93 -2.25 -0.86
N TYR A 39 13.40 -3.49 -1.05
CA TYR A 39 12.57 -4.62 -1.43
C TYR A 39 11.53 -4.94 -0.34
N LEU A 40 11.94 -5.01 0.93
CA LEU A 40 11.03 -5.23 2.05
C LEU A 40 10.02 -4.08 2.21
N ALA A 41 10.46 -2.83 2.02
CA ALA A 41 9.58 -1.68 2.07
C ALA A 41 8.49 -1.75 0.99
N ASN A 42 8.84 -2.11 -0.25
CA ASN A 42 7.86 -2.28 -1.33
C ASN A 42 6.82 -3.36 -0.99
N LEU A 43 7.27 -4.52 -0.51
CA LEU A 43 6.38 -5.62 -0.13
C LEU A 43 5.39 -5.22 0.98
N VAL A 44 5.86 -4.48 1.98
CA VAL A 44 4.99 -3.97 3.06
C VAL A 44 4.05 -2.88 2.55
N THR A 45 4.49 -2.02 1.62
CA THR A 45 3.61 -1.00 1.05
C THR A 45 2.53 -1.59 0.15
N ASP A 46 2.82 -2.65 -0.60
CA ASP A 46 1.83 -3.35 -1.42
C ASP A 46 0.77 -4.00 -0.52
N ALA A 47 1.18 -4.70 0.53
CA ALA A 47 0.27 -5.25 1.53
C ALA A 47 -0.58 -4.15 2.21
N ARG A 48 0.03 -3.01 2.57
CA ARG A 48 -0.69 -1.87 3.15
C ARG A 48 -1.67 -1.23 2.15
N ARG A 49 -1.35 -1.17 0.86
CA ARG A 49 -2.26 -0.65 -0.17
C ARG A 49 -3.52 -1.50 -0.28
N HIS A 50 -3.40 -2.81 -0.21
CA HIS A 50 -4.55 -3.72 -0.18
C HIS A 50 -5.36 -3.57 1.13
N ALA A 51 -4.70 -3.43 2.27
CA ALA A 51 -5.37 -3.21 3.55
C ALA A 51 -6.11 -1.86 3.61
N ILE A 52 -5.49 -0.76 3.17
CA ILE A 52 -6.13 0.56 3.17
C ILE A 52 -7.32 0.59 2.18
N ALA A 53 -7.22 -0.08 1.03
CA ALA A 53 -8.34 -0.24 0.10
C ALA A 53 -9.52 -1.02 0.73
N SER A 54 -9.24 -1.99 1.62
CA SER A 54 -10.31 -2.66 2.38
C SER A 54 -10.91 -1.79 3.50
N VAL A 55 -10.15 -0.83 4.05
CA VAL A 55 -10.60 0.06 5.14
C VAL A 55 -11.39 1.26 4.61
N SER A 56 -11.15 1.73 3.38
CA SER A 56 -11.91 2.83 2.75
C SER A 56 -13.29 2.40 2.24
N GLN A 57 -14.00 1.59 3.02
CA GLN A 57 -15.40 1.29 2.81
C GLN A 57 -16.21 2.45 3.38
N GLY A 58 -16.52 3.45 2.54
CA GLY A 58 -17.45 4.50 2.95
C GLY A 58 -18.81 3.93 3.35
N PRO A 59 -19.66 4.67 4.09
CA PRO A 59 -20.96 4.19 4.57
C PRO A 59 -21.86 3.63 3.46
N LEU A 60 -21.74 4.17 2.24
CA LEU A 60 -22.47 3.69 1.06
C LEU A 60 -21.96 2.34 0.57
N ASN A 61 -20.65 2.12 0.51
CA ASN A 61 -20.10 0.82 0.10
C ASN A 61 -20.47 -0.28 1.10
N GLN A 62 -20.51 0.05 2.40
CA GLN A 62 -20.98 -0.85 3.44
C GLN A 62 -22.47 -1.18 3.28
N LEU A 63 -23.30 -0.17 2.98
CA LEU A 63 -24.71 -0.37 2.70
C LEU A 63 -24.94 -1.26 1.47
N THR A 64 -24.21 -1.00 0.38
CA THR A 64 -24.28 -1.81 -0.85
C THR A 64 -23.89 -3.25 -0.59
N LEU A 65 -22.83 -3.50 0.19
CA LEU A 65 -22.43 -4.85 0.58
C LEU A 65 -23.48 -5.54 1.44
N ALA A 66 -24.05 -4.84 2.42
CA ALA A 66 -25.12 -5.38 3.26
C ALA A 66 -26.38 -5.75 2.42
N LEU A 67 -26.71 -4.93 1.42
CA LEU A 67 -27.80 -5.21 0.48
C LEU A 67 -27.52 -6.42 -0.41
N HIS A 68 -26.28 -6.59 -0.89
CA HIS A 68 -25.89 -7.77 -1.67
C HIS A 68 -25.94 -9.04 -0.81
N ASN A 69 -25.45 -9.00 0.43
CA ASN A 69 -25.53 -10.15 1.34
C ASN A 69 -26.99 -10.53 1.68
N TYR A 70 -27.88 -9.54 1.83
CA TYR A 70 -29.32 -9.78 1.98
C TYR A 70 -29.88 -10.46 0.72
N HIS A 71 -29.54 -9.96 -0.47
CA HIS A 71 -29.96 -10.55 -1.73
C HIS A 71 -29.44 -11.99 -1.91
N ASP A 72 -28.20 -12.30 -1.54
CA ASP A 72 -27.65 -13.66 -1.62
C ASP A 72 -28.36 -14.63 -0.66
N THR A 73 -28.86 -14.13 0.48
CA THR A 73 -29.58 -14.95 1.48
C THR A 73 -31.06 -15.15 1.10
N PHE A 74 -31.73 -14.11 0.63
CA PHE A 74 -33.18 -14.06 0.44
C PHE A 74 -33.62 -14.03 -1.04
N GLY A 75 -32.68 -14.02 -1.99
CA GLY A 75 -32.94 -13.98 -3.44
C GLY A 75 -33.63 -12.71 -3.92
N SER A 76 -33.73 -11.67 -3.09
CA SER A 76 -34.43 -10.43 -3.38
C SER A 76 -33.87 -9.28 -2.55
N PHE A 77 -34.01 -8.04 -3.03
CA PHE A 77 -33.66 -6.85 -2.26
C PHE A 77 -34.72 -6.56 -1.18
N PRO A 78 -34.34 -5.91 -0.06
CA PRO A 78 -35.26 -5.71 1.05
C PRO A 78 -36.43 -4.82 0.61
N PRO A 79 -37.68 -5.20 0.93
CA PRO A 79 -38.86 -4.41 0.63
C PRO A 79 -38.84 -3.11 1.42
N ALA A 80 -39.35 -2.01 0.84
CA ALA A 80 -39.32 -0.67 1.45
C ALA A 80 -39.86 -0.64 2.89
N TYR A 81 -40.85 -1.49 3.16
CA TYR A 81 -41.39 -1.76 4.49
C TYR A 81 -41.86 -3.22 4.56
N VAL A 82 -41.79 -3.82 5.74
CA VAL A 82 -42.47 -5.06 6.07
C VAL A 82 -43.80 -4.68 6.70
N ALA A 83 -44.90 -5.26 6.20
CA ALA A 83 -46.23 -5.10 6.78
C ALA A 83 -46.61 -6.33 7.60
N ASP A 84 -47.32 -6.12 8.70
CA ASP A 84 -48.01 -7.17 9.46
C ASP A 84 -49.20 -7.74 8.65
N ALA A 85 -49.79 -8.85 9.09
CA ALA A 85 -50.99 -9.45 8.52
C ALA A 85 -52.17 -8.47 8.40
N ALA A 86 -52.19 -7.42 9.22
CA ALA A 86 -53.17 -6.33 9.16
C ALA A 86 -52.78 -5.17 8.20
N GLY A 87 -51.74 -5.32 7.38
CA GLY A 87 -51.27 -4.31 6.42
C GLY A 87 -50.54 -3.12 7.04
N ARG A 88 -50.23 -3.17 8.35
CA ARG A 88 -49.56 -2.07 9.06
C ARG A 88 -48.05 -2.19 8.89
N PRO A 89 -47.34 -1.12 8.48
CA PRO A 89 -45.88 -1.16 8.34
C PRO A 89 -45.26 -1.34 9.73
N ILE A 90 -44.66 -2.51 9.96
CA ILE A 90 -44.03 -2.85 11.23
C ILE A 90 -42.56 -2.48 11.23
N HIS A 91 -41.82 -2.80 10.18
CA HIS A 91 -40.37 -2.65 10.13
C HIS A 91 -39.94 -1.99 8.81
N SER A 92 -38.99 -1.07 8.90
CA SER A 92 -38.33 -0.49 7.72
C SER A 92 -37.33 -1.49 7.14
N TRP A 93 -37.08 -1.41 5.82
CA TRP A 93 -36.02 -2.16 5.13
C TRP A 93 -34.65 -2.08 5.85
N ARG A 94 -34.37 -0.97 6.53
CA ARG A 94 -33.14 -0.74 7.30
C ARG A 94 -32.93 -1.75 8.42
N VAL A 95 -34.02 -2.22 9.05
CA VAL A 95 -33.97 -3.22 10.13
C VAL A 95 -33.60 -4.60 9.57
N LEU A 96 -34.03 -4.91 8.34
CA LEU A 96 -33.73 -6.18 7.68
C LEU A 96 -32.26 -6.33 7.31
N ILE A 97 -31.58 -5.22 7.02
CA ILE A 97 -30.16 -5.23 6.65
C ILE A 97 -29.21 -5.04 7.83
N LEU A 98 -29.74 -4.68 9.01
CA LEU A 98 -28.97 -4.42 10.22
C LEU A 98 -28.01 -5.56 10.60
N PRO A 99 -28.39 -6.86 10.51
CA PRO A 99 -27.49 -7.98 10.81
C PRO A 99 -26.26 -8.05 9.89
N TYR A 100 -26.35 -7.52 8.67
CA TYR A 100 -25.29 -7.57 7.66
C TYR A 100 -24.34 -6.36 7.73
N ILE A 101 -24.73 -5.29 8.42
CA ILE A 101 -23.88 -4.10 8.61
C ILE A 101 -22.81 -4.36 9.67
N GLU A 102 -23.11 -5.15 10.72
CA GLU A 102 -22.22 -5.37 11.86
C GLU A 102 -21.19 -6.50 11.69
N GLN A 103 -21.29 -7.32 10.63
CA GLN A 103 -20.37 -8.45 10.40
C GLN A 103 -18.90 -8.04 10.18
N ARG A 104 -18.60 -6.75 10.01
CA ARG A 104 -17.21 -6.26 9.81
C ARG A 104 -16.38 -6.09 11.07
N GLY A 105 -16.98 -6.11 12.25
CA GLY A 105 -16.23 -6.03 13.50
C GLY A 105 -15.55 -7.35 13.90
N LEU A 106 -15.75 -8.44 13.15
CA LEU A 106 -15.45 -9.79 13.60
C LEU A 106 -14.34 -10.54 12.85
N TYR A 107 -13.68 -9.94 11.85
CA TYR A 107 -12.52 -10.51 11.16
C TYR A 107 -11.51 -9.44 10.72
#